data_AF-A0A9D8ZIK6-F1
#
_entry.id   AF-A0A9D8ZIK6-F1
#
_cell.length_a   1.000
_cell.length_b   1.000
_cell.length_c   1.000
_cell.angle_alpha   90.00
_cell.angle_beta   90.00
_cell.angle_gamma   90.00
#
_symmetry.space_group_name_H-M   'P 1'
#
loop_
_entity.id
_entity.type
_entity.pdbx_description
1 polymer ?
#
loop_
_entity_poly.entity_id
_entity_poly.type
_entity_poly.pdbx_seq_one_letter_code
_entity_poly.pdbx_strand_id
1 'polypeptide(L)'
;VAIENQYRDTAPALLPLQMQDIDIEQDVSAWDAAKKAMAMLYEALVTPLYGLKILSFIAGIFLWLLDLFIYPLFLAERFFLLGIMQAFFPLVISLAVFEKFRSLAYNFFKLYAGVYMLVPAFFLVNVFVNNLYTEINTNFWSDLFGTDWGSIFFAPLLQLGSIGFIVLLKFKLYKRATSFTFKLFTG
;
A
#
# COMPACT_ATOMS: atom_id res chain seq x y z
N VAL A 1 -0.31 15.57 14.72
CA VAL A 1 -0.78 14.89 15.95
C VAL A 1 -2.15 14.21 15.82
N ALA A 2 -3.15 14.71 15.09
CA ALA A 2 -4.45 14.02 15.02
C ALA A 2 -4.58 12.94 13.92
N ILE A 3 -3.83 13.05 12.81
CA ILE A 3 -3.96 12.11 11.68
C ILE A 3 -3.10 10.84 11.93
N GLU A 4 -2.00 10.96 12.70
CA GLU A 4 -1.05 9.87 13.01
C GLU A 4 -1.69 8.64 13.69
N ASN A 5 -2.68 8.86 14.56
CA ASN A 5 -3.37 7.76 15.25
C ASN A 5 -4.33 6.98 14.35
N GLN A 6 -4.78 7.56 13.23
CA GLN A 6 -5.65 6.89 12.26
C GLN A 6 -4.89 5.93 11.32
N TYR A 7 -3.55 5.97 11.33
CA TYR A 7 -2.68 5.12 10.51
C TYR A 7 -2.20 3.84 11.20
N ARG A 8 -2.50 3.67 12.49
CA ARG A 8 -2.06 2.48 13.24
C ARG A 8 -2.82 1.21 12.81
N ASP A 9 -4.07 1.39 12.39
CA ASP A 9 -5.00 0.29 12.07
C ASP A 9 -5.19 0.07 10.57
N THR A 10 -4.49 0.82 9.71
CA THR A 10 -4.47 0.56 8.25
C THR A 10 -3.45 -0.54 7.96
N ALA A 11 -3.73 -1.73 8.47
CA ALA A 11 -2.95 -2.93 8.23
C ALA A 11 -2.78 -3.19 6.72
N PRO A 12 -1.66 -3.78 6.28
CA PRO A 12 -1.38 -4.06 4.87
C PRO A 12 -2.49 -4.91 4.22
N ALA A 13 -2.97 -4.43 3.07
CA ALA A 13 -4.24 -4.75 2.43
C ALA A 13 -4.33 -6.10 1.70
N LEU A 14 -3.34 -6.98 1.86
CA LEU A 14 -3.31 -8.28 1.20
C LEU A 14 -3.43 -9.40 2.24
N LEU A 15 -4.43 -9.30 3.12
CA LEU A 15 -4.87 -10.48 3.84
C LEU A 15 -5.64 -11.36 2.83
N PRO A 16 -5.25 -12.63 2.65
CA PRO A 16 -6.02 -13.57 1.83
C PRO A 16 -7.48 -13.56 2.30
N LEU A 17 -8.45 -13.60 1.38
CA LEU A 17 -9.88 -13.60 1.71
C LEU A 17 -10.25 -14.66 2.78
N GLN A 18 -9.51 -15.78 2.83
CA GLN A 18 -9.67 -16.84 3.84
C GLN A 18 -9.33 -16.43 5.29
N MET A 19 -8.63 -15.32 5.50
CA MET A 19 -8.33 -14.76 6.83
C MET A 19 -9.29 -13.63 7.23
N GLN A 20 -10.11 -13.14 6.30
CA GLN A 20 -11.04 -12.03 6.53
C GLN A 20 -12.33 -12.47 7.24
N ASP A 21 -12.68 -13.76 7.18
CA ASP A 21 -13.83 -14.39 7.85
C ASP A 21 -13.51 -14.91 9.27
N ILE A 22 -12.33 -14.59 9.82
CA ILE A 22 -11.95 -15.00 11.17
C ILE A 22 -12.24 -13.84 12.11
N ASP A 23 -13.26 -13.98 12.97
CA ASP A 23 -13.57 -13.02 14.03
C ASP A 23 -12.30 -12.67 14.82
N ILE A 24 -11.83 -11.44 14.65
CA ILE A 24 -10.67 -10.88 15.35
C ILE A 24 -11.15 -10.33 16.69
N GLU A 25 -11.67 -11.19 17.54
CA GLU A 25 -11.63 -10.96 18.97
C GLU A 25 -10.60 -11.92 19.55
N GLN A 26 -9.61 -11.34 20.25
CA GLN A 26 -8.54 -11.98 21.03
C GLN A 26 -7.16 -11.92 20.35
N ASP A 27 -6.22 -11.30 21.06
CA ASP A 27 -4.81 -11.07 20.72
C ASP A 27 -4.13 -12.29 20.06
N VAL A 28 -4.14 -12.34 18.72
CA VAL A 28 -3.41 -13.35 17.97
C VAL A 28 -2.00 -12.82 17.70
N SER A 29 -1.05 -13.31 18.49
CA SER A 29 0.39 -13.11 18.23
C SER A 29 0.73 -13.59 16.80
N ALA A 30 1.60 -12.86 16.08
CA ALA A 30 1.99 -13.14 14.69
C ALA A 30 2.41 -14.62 14.43
N TRP A 31 2.82 -15.32 15.49
CA TRP A 31 3.13 -16.74 15.49
C TRP A 31 1.93 -17.68 15.31
N ASP A 32 0.76 -17.34 15.86
CA ASP A 32 -0.44 -18.17 15.76
C ASP A 32 -1.14 -18.00 14.41
N ALA A 33 -1.07 -16.80 13.83
CA ALA A 33 -1.47 -16.55 12.44
C ALA A 33 -0.58 -17.35 11.45
N ALA A 34 0.74 -17.40 11.70
CA ALA A 34 1.67 -18.19 10.89
C ALA A 34 1.42 -19.70 10.99
N LYS A 35 1.11 -20.22 12.19
CA LYS A 35 0.76 -21.64 12.38
C LYS A 35 -0.53 -22.03 11.66
N LYS A 36 -1.56 -21.18 11.71
CA LYS A 36 -2.81 -21.42 10.97
C LYS A 36 -2.62 -21.36 9.45
N ALA A 37 -1.77 -20.45 8.96
CA ALA A 37 -1.38 -20.42 7.55
C ALA A 37 -0.64 -21.70 7.12
N MET A 38 0.20 -22.26 7.99
CA MET A 38 0.90 -23.54 7.76
C MET A 38 -0.05 -24.75 7.78
N ALA A 39 -1.05 -24.76 8.66
CA ALA A 39 -2.05 -25.82 8.71
C ALA A 39 -2.92 -25.86 7.44
N MET A 40 -3.36 -24.69 6.95
CA MET A 40 -4.06 -24.59 5.66
C MET A 40 -3.16 -24.97 4.46
N LEU A 41 -1.86 -24.67 4.52
CA LEU A 41 -0.87 -25.10 3.52
C LEU A 41 -0.71 -26.63 3.47
N TYR A 42 -0.81 -27.30 4.62
CA TYR A 42 -0.69 -28.76 4.72
C TYR A 42 -1.92 -29.47 4.15
N GLU A 43 -3.13 -29.02 4.47
CA GLU A 43 -4.37 -29.57 3.91
C GLU A 43 -4.46 -29.34 2.39
N ALA A 44 -3.91 -28.23 1.90
CA ALA A 44 -3.79 -27.90 0.48
C ALA A 44 -2.78 -28.77 -0.31
N LEU A 45 -1.85 -29.46 0.38
CA LEU A 45 -0.75 -30.22 -0.24
C LEU A 45 -1.20 -31.55 -0.87
N VAL A 46 -2.40 -32.02 -0.54
CA VAL A 46 -2.83 -33.40 -0.83
C VAL A 46 -3.63 -33.54 -2.15
N THR A 47 -3.98 -32.44 -2.86
CA THR A 47 -4.77 -32.52 -4.12
C THR A 47 -4.10 -31.90 -5.37
N PRO A 48 -4.22 -32.52 -6.58
CA PRO A 48 -3.42 -32.14 -7.77
C PRO A 48 -3.81 -30.81 -8.43
N LEU A 49 -5.06 -30.36 -8.27
CA LEU A 49 -5.57 -29.11 -8.86
C LEU A 49 -5.18 -27.86 -8.05
N TYR A 50 -4.49 -28.03 -6.91
CA TYR A 50 -4.22 -26.99 -5.91
C TYR A 50 -2.88 -26.25 -6.13
N GLY A 51 -2.03 -26.68 -7.06
CA GLY A 51 -0.74 -26.02 -7.31
C GLY A 51 -0.87 -24.53 -7.71
N LEU A 52 -1.93 -24.18 -8.44
CA LEU A 52 -2.22 -22.79 -8.81
C LEU A 52 -2.74 -21.96 -7.62
N LYS A 53 -3.50 -22.59 -6.70
CA LYS A 53 -3.92 -21.99 -5.42
C LYS A 53 -2.74 -21.79 -4.46
N ILE A 54 -1.76 -22.71 -4.45
CA ILE A 54 -0.54 -22.58 -3.65
C ILE A 54 0.33 -21.45 -4.20
N LEU A 55 0.50 -21.38 -5.53
CA LEU A 55 1.22 -20.26 -6.16
C LEU A 55 0.53 -18.93 -5.90
N SER A 56 -0.81 -18.87 -5.93
CA SER A 56 -1.56 -17.65 -5.61
C SER A 56 -1.41 -17.24 -4.16
N PHE A 57 -1.44 -18.20 -3.25
CA PHE A 57 -1.26 -17.97 -1.83
C PHE A 57 0.17 -17.50 -1.50
N ILE A 58 1.20 -18.18 -2.03
CA ILE A 58 2.61 -17.81 -1.85
C ILE A 58 2.89 -16.43 -2.46
N ALA A 59 2.38 -16.16 -3.68
CA ALA A 59 2.51 -14.86 -4.31
C ALA A 59 1.77 -13.77 -3.51
N GLY A 60 0.58 -14.05 -2.99
CA GLY A 60 -0.18 -13.16 -2.12
C GLY A 60 0.59 -12.80 -0.84
N ILE A 61 1.14 -13.80 -0.14
CA ILE A 61 1.99 -13.58 1.05
C ILE A 61 3.24 -12.78 0.70
N PHE A 62 3.91 -13.11 -0.40
CA PHE A 62 5.11 -12.40 -0.83
C PHE A 62 4.82 -10.92 -1.15
N LEU A 63 3.71 -10.65 -1.85
CA LEU A 63 3.26 -9.30 -2.17
C LEU A 63 2.79 -8.54 -0.92
N TRP A 64 2.14 -9.21 0.02
CA TRP A 64 1.78 -8.65 1.33
C TRP A 64 3.04 -8.25 2.12
N LEU A 65 4.06 -9.11 2.13
CA LEU A 65 5.33 -8.82 2.78
C LEU A 65 6.04 -7.63 2.10
N LEU A 66 6.02 -7.57 0.77
CA LEU A 66 6.57 -6.44 0.03
C LEU A 66 5.84 -5.13 0.41
N ASP A 67 4.51 -5.18 0.50
CA ASP A 67 3.68 -4.06 0.94
C ASP A 67 4.03 -3.57 2.36
N LEU A 68 4.32 -4.51 3.26
CA LEU A 68 4.78 -4.20 4.62
C LEU A 68 6.10 -3.43 4.62
N PHE A 69 7.00 -3.67 3.65
CA PHE A 69 8.28 -2.95 3.54
C PHE A 69 8.16 -1.60 2.83
N ILE A 70 7.27 -1.47 1.83
CA ILE A 70 7.11 -0.22 1.06
C ILE A 70 6.74 0.95 1.98
N TYR A 71 5.85 0.73 2.95
CA TYR A 71 5.32 1.82 3.77
C TYR A 71 6.37 2.41 4.74
N PRO A 72 7.07 1.62 5.57
CA PRO A 72 8.17 2.10 6.39
C PRO A 72 9.29 2.74 5.57
N LEU A 73 9.61 2.19 4.40
CA LEU A 73 10.63 2.75 3.52
C LEU A 73 10.24 4.15 3.03
N PHE A 74 8.99 4.32 2.59
CA PHE A 74 8.45 5.62 2.19
C PHE A 74 8.45 6.63 3.34
N LEU A 75 8.03 6.21 4.54
CA LEU A 75 8.09 7.06 5.73
C LEU A 75 9.54 7.48 6.02
N ALA A 76 10.48 6.54 5.99
CA ALA A 76 11.89 6.80 6.26
C ALA A 76 12.47 7.82 5.27
N GLU A 77 12.24 7.65 3.97
CA GLU A 77 12.67 8.61 2.94
C GLU A 77 12.11 10.01 3.21
N ARG A 78 10.80 10.11 3.46
CA ARG A 78 10.15 11.40 3.74
C ARG A 78 10.71 12.07 4.99
N PHE A 79 10.82 11.34 6.10
CA PHE A 79 11.33 11.90 7.35
C PHE A 79 12.80 12.29 7.23
N PHE A 80 13.59 11.55 6.47
CA PHE A 80 14.96 11.91 6.15
C PHE A 80 15.03 13.22 5.36
N LEU A 81 14.24 13.36 4.30
CA LEU A 81 14.20 14.58 3.49
C LEU A 81 13.71 15.79 4.32
N LEU A 82 12.61 15.64 5.07
CA LEU A 82 12.12 16.70 5.94
C LEU A 82 13.13 17.07 7.04
N GLY A 83 13.84 16.08 7.61
CA GLY A 83 14.88 16.30 8.61
C GLY A 83 16.04 17.13 8.05
N ILE A 84 16.52 16.80 6.85
CA ILE A 84 17.54 17.60 6.15
C ILE A 84 17.03 19.02 5.92
N MET A 85 15.81 19.18 5.42
CA MET A 85 15.25 20.50 5.16
C MET A 85 15.06 21.32 6.45
N GLN A 86 14.63 20.72 7.55
CA GLN A 86 14.53 21.41 8.83
C GLN A 86 15.90 21.88 9.34
N ALA A 87 16.95 21.07 9.16
CA ALA A 87 18.31 21.45 9.55
C ALA A 87 18.83 22.67 8.77
N PHE A 88 18.54 22.74 7.47
CA PHE A 88 18.97 23.87 6.62
C PHE A 88 18.01 25.07 6.64
N PHE A 89 16.84 24.95 7.27
CA PHE A 89 15.81 25.99 7.28
C PHE A 89 16.31 27.35 7.80
N PRO A 90 17.03 27.43 8.95
CA PRO A 90 17.54 28.71 9.45
C PRO A 90 18.56 29.35 8.49
N LEU A 91 19.40 28.52 7.86
CA LEU A 91 20.39 28.96 6.88
C LEU A 91 19.69 29.59 5.67
N VAL A 92 18.68 28.92 5.11
CA VAL A 92 17.94 29.42 3.95
C VAL A 92 17.25 30.74 4.27
N ILE A 93 16.61 30.88 5.44
CA ILE A 93 16.00 32.16 5.86
C ILE A 93 17.05 33.26 6.00
N SER A 94 18.19 32.97 6.61
CA SER A 94 19.27 33.96 6.77
C SER A 94 19.80 34.45 5.43
N LEU A 95 19.92 33.57 4.44
CA LEU A 95 20.38 33.90 3.09
C LEU A 95 19.29 34.61 2.27
N ALA A 96 18.01 34.31 2.51
CA ALA A 96 16.87 34.89 1.79
C ALA A 96 16.75 36.41 1.95
N VAL A 97 17.40 36.99 2.95
CA VAL A 97 17.51 38.44 3.16
C VAL A 97 18.23 39.11 1.97
N PHE A 98 19.16 38.41 1.33
CA PHE A 98 19.84 38.90 0.13
C PHE A 98 19.02 38.59 -1.13
N GLU A 99 18.87 39.59 -2.01
CA GLU A 99 18.09 39.44 -3.26
C GLU A 99 18.57 38.28 -4.14
N LYS A 100 19.88 38.04 -4.20
CA LYS A 100 20.50 36.96 -4.98
C LYS A 100 20.01 35.57 -4.56
N PHE A 101 19.66 35.37 -3.29
CA PHE A 101 19.26 34.08 -2.74
C PHE A 101 17.74 33.95 -2.54
N ARG A 102 16.97 34.98 -2.91
CA ARG A 102 15.51 34.95 -2.77
C ARG A 102 14.88 33.83 -3.63
N SER A 103 15.39 33.57 -4.84
CA SER A 103 14.93 32.47 -5.69
C SER A 103 15.23 31.09 -5.10
N LEU A 104 16.39 30.93 -4.44
CA LEU A 104 16.75 29.71 -3.73
C LEU A 104 15.76 29.42 -2.60
N ALA A 105 15.42 30.45 -1.81
CA ALA A 105 14.45 30.32 -0.73
C ALA A 105 13.07 29.92 -1.25
N TYR A 106 12.58 30.53 -2.34
CA TYR A 106 11.32 30.13 -2.96
C TYR A 106 11.29 28.66 -3.39
N ASN A 107 12.34 28.18 -4.06
CA ASN A 107 12.44 26.78 -4.47
C ASN A 107 12.51 25.83 -3.27
N PHE A 108 13.19 26.24 -2.21
CA PHE A 108 13.29 25.48 -0.96
C PHE A 108 11.93 25.35 -0.27
N PHE A 109 11.17 26.44 -0.12
CA PHE A 109 9.83 26.39 0.48
C PHE A 109 8.85 25.58 -0.37
N LYS A 110 8.92 25.71 -1.71
CA LYS A 110 8.13 24.89 -2.64
C LYS A 110 8.42 23.40 -2.47
N LEU A 111 9.69 23.02 -2.40
CA LEU A 111 10.09 21.64 -2.16
C LEU A 111 9.59 21.14 -0.79
N TYR A 112 9.69 21.97 0.25
CA TYR A 112 9.24 21.62 1.61
C TYR A 112 7.74 21.32 1.63
N ALA A 113 6.95 22.21 1.01
CA ALA A 113 5.51 22.02 0.86
C ALA A 113 5.18 20.77 0.03
N GLY A 114 5.92 20.53 -1.06
CA GLY A 114 5.76 19.34 -1.90
C GLY A 114 5.98 18.03 -1.13
N VAL A 115 7.09 17.93 -0.37
CA VAL A 115 7.38 16.75 0.45
C VAL A 115 6.33 16.56 1.56
N TYR A 116 5.82 17.65 2.13
CA TYR A 116 4.74 17.59 3.13
C TYR A 116 3.44 17.06 2.51
N MET A 117 3.10 17.48 1.29
CA MET A 117 1.89 17.09 0.58
C MET A 117 1.92 15.68 -0.02
N LEU A 118 3.05 14.97 0.03
CA LEU A 118 3.11 13.57 -0.36
C LEU A 118 2.21 12.70 0.54
N VAL A 119 2.13 12.98 1.84
CA VAL A 119 1.32 12.17 2.79
C VAL A 119 -0.14 12.03 2.38
N PRO A 120 -0.91 13.13 2.20
CA PRO A 120 -2.31 13.01 1.80
C PRO A 120 -2.46 12.36 0.42
N ALA A 121 -1.52 12.56 -0.51
CA ALA A 121 -1.57 11.93 -1.83
C ALA A 121 -1.39 10.41 -1.75
N PHE A 122 -0.42 9.93 -0.97
CA PHE A 122 -0.20 8.49 -0.74
C PHE A 122 -1.36 7.84 0.02
N PHE A 123 -1.95 8.56 0.98
CA PHE A 123 -3.13 8.11 1.70
C PHE A 123 -4.32 7.88 0.77
N LEU A 124 -4.61 8.83 -0.12
CA LEU A 124 -5.71 8.69 -1.08
C LEU A 124 -5.52 7.48 -1.98
N VAL A 125 -4.28 7.24 -2.45
CA VAL A 125 -3.96 6.03 -3.24
C VAL A 125 -4.26 4.76 -2.44
N ASN A 126 -3.89 4.71 -1.16
CA ASN A 126 -4.18 3.53 -0.32
C ASN A 126 -5.67 3.27 -0.14
N VAL A 127 -6.43 4.29 0.24
CA VAL A 127 -7.89 4.16 0.41
C VAL A 127 -8.55 3.71 -0.90
N PHE A 128 -8.15 4.32 -2.02
CA PHE A 128 -8.68 3.97 -3.34
C PHE A 128 -8.36 2.52 -3.72
N VAL A 129 -7.10 2.09 -3.57
CA VAL A 129 -6.67 0.73 -3.90
C VAL A 129 -7.39 -0.31 -3.03
N ASN A 130 -7.57 -0.05 -1.74
CA ASN A 130 -8.25 -0.96 -0.83
C ASN A 130 -9.74 -1.11 -1.15
N ASN A 131 -10.42 0.01 -1.41
CA ASN A 131 -11.82 0.00 -1.83
C ASN A 131 -11.99 -0.74 -3.16
N LEU A 132 -11.09 -0.50 -4.12
CA LEU A 132 -11.13 -1.15 -5.42
C LEU A 132 -10.83 -2.65 -5.31
N TYR A 133 -9.89 -3.07 -4.47
CA TYR A 133 -9.63 -4.48 -4.22
C TYR A 133 -10.84 -5.18 -3.59
N THR A 134 -11.49 -4.53 -2.62
CA THR A 134 -12.70 -5.07 -1.98
C THR A 134 -13.80 -5.26 -3.02
N GLU A 135 -14.15 -4.20 -3.75
CA GLU A 135 -15.20 -4.24 -4.78
C GLU A 135 -14.93 -5.27 -5.88
N ILE A 136 -13.67 -5.43 -6.31
CA ILE A 136 -13.31 -6.43 -7.31
C ILE A 136 -13.60 -7.85 -6.80
N ASN A 137 -13.23 -8.16 -5.55
CA ASN A 137 -13.36 -9.53 -5.05
C ASN A 137 -14.77 -9.84 -4.52
N THR A 138 -15.54 -8.84 -4.07
CA THR A 138 -16.87 -9.06 -3.49
C THR A 138 -17.99 -9.00 -4.51
N ASN A 139 -18.00 -7.98 -5.38
CA ASN A 139 -19.18 -7.65 -6.20
C ASN A 139 -18.90 -7.73 -7.71
N PHE A 140 -17.73 -7.29 -8.17
CA PHE A 140 -17.46 -7.15 -9.61
C PHE A 140 -17.59 -8.47 -10.39
N TRP A 141 -17.01 -9.56 -9.90
CA TRP A 141 -17.07 -10.85 -10.59
C TRP A 141 -18.44 -11.51 -10.46
N SER A 142 -19.11 -11.37 -9.31
CA SER A 142 -20.46 -11.91 -9.09
C SER A 142 -21.50 -11.21 -9.95
N ASP A 143 -21.35 -9.91 -10.17
CA ASP A 143 -22.29 -9.11 -10.98
C ASP A 143 -22.05 -9.31 -12.48
N LEU A 144 -20.79 -9.51 -12.91
CA LEU A 144 -20.44 -9.69 -14.33
C LEU A 144 -20.74 -11.07 -14.87
N PHE A 145 -20.49 -12.09 -14.07
CA PHE A 145 -20.65 -13.46 -14.49
C PHE A 145 -21.91 -14.05 -13.87
N GLY A 146 -22.18 -13.84 -12.58
CA GLY A 146 -23.29 -14.45 -11.84
C GLY A 146 -22.76 -15.41 -10.76
N THR A 147 -23.64 -15.89 -9.88
CA THR A 147 -23.26 -16.72 -8.71
C THR A 147 -22.84 -18.16 -9.06
N ASP A 148 -23.19 -18.67 -10.25
CA ASP A 148 -22.94 -20.07 -10.66
C ASP A 148 -21.65 -20.29 -11.45
N TRP A 149 -20.82 -19.25 -11.61
CA TRP A 149 -19.68 -19.29 -12.52
C TRP A 149 -18.45 -19.90 -11.88
N GLY A 150 -18.26 -21.21 -12.10
CA GLY A 150 -16.96 -21.87 -12.08
C GLY A 150 -16.22 -21.87 -10.74
N SER A 151 -16.96 -22.10 -9.65
CA SER A 151 -16.55 -21.99 -8.23
C SER A 151 -15.30 -22.79 -7.81
N ILE A 152 -14.77 -23.67 -8.66
CA ILE A 152 -13.59 -24.49 -8.33
C ILE A 152 -12.40 -24.23 -9.26
N PHE A 153 -12.63 -23.98 -10.56
CA PHE A 153 -11.55 -23.91 -11.56
C PHE A 153 -11.03 -22.50 -11.83
N PHE A 154 -11.90 -21.50 -11.93
CA PHE A 154 -11.50 -20.13 -12.32
C PHE A 154 -11.31 -19.18 -11.13
N ALA A 155 -11.90 -19.49 -9.97
CA ALA A 155 -11.74 -18.67 -8.76
C ALA A 155 -10.27 -18.38 -8.39
N PRO A 156 -9.33 -19.34 -8.44
CA PRO A 156 -7.91 -19.07 -8.14
C PRO A 156 -7.23 -18.18 -9.18
N LEU A 157 -7.58 -18.32 -10.46
CA LEU A 157 -7.04 -17.52 -11.56
C LEU A 157 -7.52 -16.07 -11.48
N LEU A 158 -8.80 -15.86 -11.18
CA LEU A 158 -9.38 -14.53 -10.99
C LEU A 158 -8.80 -13.84 -9.76
N GLN A 159 -8.60 -14.56 -8.67
CA GLN A 159 -7.97 -14.03 -7.46
C GLN A 159 -6.49 -13.67 -7.69
N LEU A 160 -5.75 -14.49 -8.44
CA LEU A 160 -4.41 -14.13 -8.91
C LEU A 160 -4.40 -12.88 -9.77
N GLY A 161 -5.33 -12.83 -10.73
CA GLY A 161 -5.48 -11.70 -11.63
C GLY A 161 -5.82 -10.41 -10.88
N SER A 162 -6.72 -10.47 -9.89
CA SER A 162 -7.12 -9.31 -9.07
C SER A 162 -5.96 -8.82 -8.21
N ILE A 163 -5.23 -9.72 -7.54
CA ILE A 163 -4.04 -9.38 -6.74
C ILE A 163 -2.96 -8.75 -7.65
N GLY A 164 -2.64 -9.38 -8.78
CA GLY A 164 -1.62 -8.88 -9.71
C GLY A 164 -1.98 -7.52 -10.30
N PHE A 165 -3.25 -7.33 -10.67
CA PHE A 165 -3.78 -6.07 -11.19
C PHE A 165 -3.69 -4.95 -10.14
N ILE A 166 -4.07 -5.24 -8.90
CA ILE A 166 -4.00 -4.28 -7.79
C ILE A 166 -2.55 -3.86 -7.50
N VAL A 167 -1.62 -4.81 -7.48
CA VAL A 167 -0.21 -4.49 -7.24
C VAL A 167 0.34 -3.59 -8.35
N LEU A 168 0.05 -3.91 -9.61
CA LEU A 168 0.45 -3.08 -10.74
C LEU A 168 -0.13 -1.66 -10.64
N LEU A 169 -1.43 -1.55 -10.34
CA LEU A 169 -2.10 -0.27 -10.13
C LEU A 169 -1.47 0.51 -8.99
N LYS A 170 -1.19 -0.13 -7.86
CA LYS A 170 -0.61 0.49 -6.67
C LYS A 170 0.75 1.12 -6.99
N PHE A 171 1.66 0.37 -7.62
CA PHE A 171 2.96 0.91 -8.06
C PHE A 171 2.81 2.09 -9.04
N LYS A 172 1.89 1.97 -10.00
CA LYS A 172 1.66 3.01 -11.00
C LYS A 172 1.07 4.28 -10.37
N LEU A 173 0.12 4.13 -9.45
CA LEU A 173 -0.54 5.22 -8.74
C LEU A 173 0.42 5.92 -7.78
N TYR A 174 1.24 5.18 -7.02
CA TYR A 174 2.25 5.81 -6.17
C TYR A 174 3.25 6.63 -6.98
N LYS A 175 3.81 6.06 -8.06
CA LYS A 175 4.73 6.80 -8.93
C LYS A 175 4.07 8.06 -9.51
N ARG A 176 2.80 7.96 -9.89
CA ARG A 176 2.04 9.09 -10.42
C ARG A 176 1.72 10.13 -9.35
N ALA A 177 1.33 9.71 -8.16
CA ALA A 177 1.03 10.59 -7.03
C ALA A 177 2.27 11.39 -6.63
N THR A 178 3.43 10.73 -6.48
CA THR A 178 4.71 11.41 -6.20
C THR A 178 5.05 12.43 -7.28
N SER A 179 4.99 12.02 -8.56
CA SER A 179 5.29 12.93 -9.67
C SER A 179 4.29 14.09 -9.75
N PHE A 180 3.01 13.85 -9.49
CA PHE A 180 1.97 14.86 -9.50
C PHE A 180 2.19 15.89 -8.39
N THR A 181 2.42 15.43 -7.15
CA THR A 181 2.70 16.31 -6.02
C THR A 181 3.92 17.16 -6.28
N PHE A 182 5.04 16.57 -6.73
CA PHE A 182 6.22 17.38 -7.06
C PHE A 182 5.96 18.36 -8.20
N LYS A 183 5.30 17.95 -9.29
CA LYS A 183 4.94 18.88 -10.38
C LYS A 183 4.04 20.03 -9.92
N LEU A 184 3.16 19.82 -8.95
CA LEU A 184 2.28 20.88 -8.43
C LEU A 184 3.07 21.99 -7.72
N PHE A 185 4.18 21.64 -7.07
CA PHE A 185 4.93 22.57 -6.23
C PHE A 185 6.25 23.05 -6.86
N THR A 186 6.93 22.19 -7.63
CA THR A 186 8.24 22.46 -8.23
C THR A 186 8.21 22.60 -9.75
N GLY A 187 7.06 22.31 -10.39
CA GLY A 187 6.83 22.44 -11.83
C GLY A 187 6.39 23.84 -12.25
#